data_AF-A0A137NXK5-F1
#
_entry.id   AF-A0A137NXK5-F1
#
_cell.length_a   1.000
_cell.length_b   1.000
_cell.length_c   1.000
_cell.angle_alpha   90.00
_cell.angle_beta   90.00
_cell.angle_gamma   90.00
#
_symmetry.space_group_name_H-M   'P 1'
#
loop_
_entity.id
_entity.type
_entity.pdbx_description
1 polymer ?
#
loop_
_entity_poly.entity_id
_entity_poly.type
_entity_poly.pdbx_seq_one_letter_code
_entity_poly.pdbx_strand_id
1 'polypeptide(L)'
;KFYLAANLYENESTIPYWKDEVIKLSNYLGSDNIYISIVENFSGDNTKVQLREFDQELEKLGIGHTIELGYNEFTGKRENRQDERINFLKDVRNRAMEPLFKLKKQGKEYDYIIFINDIFFIAEDIIQLINSNQGDYDMVCGLDFMDRLYDLWVLRDSRGKMVSYYFPYFKTKEDKDKLYNKELIEVYSC
;
A
#
# COMPACT_ATOMS: atom_id res chain seq x y z
N LYS A 1 10.59 -13.25 -1.64
CA LYS A 1 10.09 -12.90 -0.30
C LYS A 1 9.51 -11.49 -0.32
N PHE A 2 8.42 -11.28 0.40
CA PHE A 2 7.57 -10.09 0.29
C PHE A 2 7.49 -9.38 1.64
N TYR A 3 7.61 -8.07 1.62
CA TYR A 3 7.37 -7.21 2.77
C TYR A 3 6.13 -6.37 2.49
N LEU A 4 5.03 -6.66 3.19
CA LEU A 4 3.82 -5.87 3.10
C LEU A 4 3.87 -4.76 4.14
N ALA A 5 3.73 -3.52 3.68
CA ALA A 5 3.65 -2.35 4.53
C ALA A 5 2.28 -1.68 4.37
N ALA A 6 1.69 -1.26 5.48
CA ALA A 6 0.43 -0.52 5.48
C ALA A 6 0.41 0.57 6.55
N ASN A 7 -0.33 1.63 6.27
CA ASN A 7 -0.68 2.65 7.25
C ASN A 7 -2.19 2.89 7.25
N LEU A 8 -2.81 2.83 8.43
CA LEU A 8 -4.27 2.83 8.60
C LEU A 8 -4.71 3.93 9.59
N TYR A 9 -5.79 4.63 9.24
CA TYR A 9 -6.45 5.70 10.00
C TYR A 9 -7.97 5.63 9.80
N GLU A 10 -8.75 5.47 10.87
CA GLU A 10 -10.22 5.44 10.82
C GLU A 10 -10.77 4.44 9.78
N ASN A 11 -10.27 3.19 9.83
CA ASN A 11 -10.58 2.12 8.89
C ASN A 11 -11.46 1.01 9.48
N GLU A 12 -12.28 1.30 10.51
CA GLU A 12 -13.19 0.33 11.15
C GLU A 12 -14.09 -0.41 10.15
N SER A 13 -14.55 0.28 9.11
CA SER A 13 -15.41 -0.31 8.07
C SER A 13 -14.63 -1.13 7.02
N THR A 14 -13.35 -0.83 6.81
CA THR A 14 -12.52 -1.42 5.74
C THR A 14 -11.77 -2.66 6.22
N ILE A 15 -11.28 -2.65 7.48
CA ILE A 15 -10.42 -3.70 8.02
C ILE A 15 -11.02 -5.11 7.91
N PRO A 16 -12.32 -5.37 8.17
CA PRO A 16 -12.86 -6.73 8.10
C PRO A 16 -12.63 -7.40 6.74
N TYR A 17 -12.81 -6.66 5.65
CA TYR A 17 -12.55 -7.16 4.31
C TYR A 17 -11.04 -7.16 4.00
N TRP A 18 -10.36 -6.05 4.32
CA TRP A 18 -8.94 -5.86 4.03
C TRP A 18 -8.07 -6.96 4.64
N LYS A 19 -8.33 -7.35 5.89
CA LYS A 19 -7.54 -8.38 6.58
C LYS A 19 -7.72 -9.76 5.94
N ASP A 20 -8.93 -10.09 5.47
CA ASP A 20 -9.21 -11.36 4.80
C ASP A 20 -8.42 -11.47 3.50
N GLU A 21 -8.32 -10.37 2.74
CA GLU A 21 -7.51 -10.31 1.52
C GLU A 21 -6.00 -10.37 1.80
N VAL A 22 -5.52 -9.77 2.88
CA VAL A 22 -4.13 -9.95 3.34
C VAL A 22 -3.85 -11.39 3.73
N ILE A 23 -4.78 -12.07 4.41
CA ILE A 23 -4.63 -13.49 4.76
C ILE A 23 -4.61 -14.36 3.50
N LYS A 24 -5.51 -14.12 2.54
CA LYS A 24 -5.52 -14.84 1.25
C LYS A 24 -4.19 -14.66 0.50
N LEU A 25 -3.70 -13.43 0.42
CA LEU A 25 -2.41 -13.11 -0.20
C LEU A 25 -1.27 -13.84 0.52
N SER A 26 -1.26 -13.81 1.85
CA SER A 26 -0.23 -14.47 2.67
C SER A 26 -0.23 -15.98 2.47
N ASN A 27 -1.40 -16.60 2.40
CA ASN A 27 -1.55 -18.03 2.14
C ASN A 27 -1.07 -18.41 0.73
N TYR A 28 -1.36 -17.58 -0.27
CA TYR A 28 -0.92 -17.80 -1.65
C TYR A 28 0.60 -17.68 -1.80
N LEU A 29 1.20 -16.63 -1.23
CA LEU A 29 2.65 -16.40 -1.28
C LEU A 29 3.43 -17.38 -0.37
N GLY A 30 2.76 -17.93 0.63
CA GLY A 30 3.33 -18.75 1.70
C GLY A 30 3.66 -17.91 2.93
N SER A 31 3.22 -18.35 4.11
CA SER A 31 3.39 -17.63 5.38
C SER A 31 4.85 -17.31 5.73
N ASP A 32 5.80 -18.18 5.35
CA ASP A 32 7.24 -17.98 5.56
C ASP A 32 7.88 -17.02 4.53
N ASN A 33 7.15 -16.66 3.48
CA ASN A 33 7.64 -15.81 2.39
C ASN A 33 7.16 -14.37 2.50
N ILE A 34 6.23 -14.06 3.41
CA ILE A 34 5.70 -12.72 3.62
C ILE A 34 5.97 -12.23 5.05
N TYR A 35 6.25 -10.94 5.18
CA TYR A 35 6.25 -10.24 6.46
C TYR A 35 5.32 -9.03 6.40
N ILE A 36 4.49 -8.82 7.41
CA ILE A 36 3.47 -7.78 7.44
C ILE A 36 3.83 -6.69 8.47
N SER A 37 3.87 -5.44 8.05
CA SER A 37 4.12 -4.30 8.91
C SER A 37 2.98 -3.29 8.77
N ILE A 38 2.26 -3.06 9.86
CA ILE A 38 1.09 -2.16 9.89
C ILE A 38 1.33 -1.08 10.94
N VAL A 39 1.15 0.17 10.56
CA VAL A 39 1.14 1.30 11.48
C VAL A 39 -0.24 1.93 11.49
N GLU A 40 -0.87 1.92 12.66
CA GLU A 40 -2.13 2.60 12.92
C GLU A 40 -1.83 3.94 13.59
N ASN A 41 -2.35 5.04 13.02
CA ASN A 41 -1.93 6.40 13.35
C ASN A 41 -2.97 7.23 14.15
N PHE A 42 -3.40 6.66 15.28
CA PHE A 42 -4.23 7.32 16.31
C PHE A 42 -5.70 7.56 15.92
N SER A 43 -6.35 6.50 15.43
CA SER A 43 -7.77 6.43 15.09
C SER A 43 -8.66 6.63 16.32
N GLY A 44 -9.80 7.29 16.14
CA GLY A 44 -10.84 7.46 17.14
C GLY A 44 -11.86 6.31 17.17
N ASP A 45 -11.98 5.57 16.07
CA ASP A 45 -12.88 4.45 15.87
C ASP A 45 -12.33 3.08 16.37
N ASN A 46 -13.00 1.97 16.01
CA ASN A 46 -12.59 0.63 16.42
C ASN A 46 -11.42 0.03 15.62
N THR A 47 -10.75 0.79 14.73
CA THR A 47 -9.57 0.33 13.96
C THR A 47 -8.54 -0.37 14.86
N LYS A 48 -8.20 0.26 15.99
CA LYS A 48 -7.23 -0.30 16.95
C LYS A 48 -7.67 -1.63 17.55
N VAL A 49 -8.97 -1.83 17.77
CA VAL A 49 -9.50 -3.07 18.34
C VAL A 49 -9.37 -4.19 17.31
N GLN A 50 -9.84 -3.94 16.09
CA GLN A 50 -9.78 -4.91 15.00
C GLN A 50 -8.34 -5.28 14.61
N LEU A 51 -7.41 -4.33 14.64
CA LEU A 51 -5.99 -4.62 14.38
C LEU A 51 -5.32 -5.44 15.49
N ARG A 52 -5.76 -5.34 16.75
CA ARG A 52 -5.29 -6.26 17.82
C ARG A 52 -5.81 -7.68 17.62
N GLU A 53 -7.03 -7.82 17.14
CA GLU A 53 -7.58 -9.14 16.79
C GLU A 53 -6.83 -9.74 15.61
N PHE A 54 -6.50 -8.91 14.62
CA PHE A 54 -5.73 -9.33 13.45
C PHE A 54 -4.29 -9.73 13.82
N ASP A 55 -3.64 -9.01 14.73
CA ASP A 55 -2.33 -9.38 15.30
C ASP A 55 -2.33 -10.82 15.84
N GLN A 56 -3.34 -11.17 16.66
CA GLN A 56 -3.51 -12.52 17.20
C GLN A 56 -3.82 -13.57 16.12
N GLU A 57 -4.51 -13.17 15.05
CA GLU A 57 -4.81 -14.04 13.92
C GLU A 57 -3.55 -14.36 13.11
N LEU A 58 -2.71 -13.36 12.82
CA LEU A 58 -1.42 -13.54 12.15
C LEU A 58 -0.47 -14.42 12.95
N GLU A 59 -0.42 -14.25 14.28
CA GLU A 59 0.39 -15.09 15.17
C GLU A 59 -0.05 -16.56 15.10
N LYS A 60 -1.36 -16.84 15.14
CA LYS A 60 -1.90 -18.21 15.02
C LYS A 60 -1.58 -18.85 13.67
N LEU A 61 -1.50 -18.03 12.61
CA LEU A 61 -1.14 -18.47 11.27
C LEU A 61 0.39 -18.60 11.07
N GLY A 62 1.20 -18.20 12.05
CA GLY A 62 2.65 -18.21 11.95
C GLY A 62 3.21 -17.21 10.92
N ILE A 63 2.45 -16.16 10.60
CA ILE A 63 2.88 -15.12 9.64
C ILE A 63 3.72 -14.09 10.41
N GLY A 64 4.93 -13.81 9.94
CA GLY A 64 5.79 -12.80 10.57
C GLY A 64 5.19 -11.40 10.44
N HIS A 65 5.02 -10.68 11.56
CA HIS A 65 4.40 -9.36 11.52
C HIS A 65 4.90 -8.38 12.60
N THR A 66 4.58 -7.11 12.41
CA THR A 66 4.61 -6.02 13.41
C THR A 66 3.36 -5.17 13.20
N ILE A 67 2.51 -5.03 14.22
CA ILE A 67 1.41 -4.07 14.21
C ILE A 67 1.63 -3.03 15.31
N GLU A 68 1.87 -1.78 14.91
CA GLU A 68 2.05 -0.65 15.82
C GLU A 68 0.76 0.17 15.92
N LEU A 69 0.23 0.31 17.13
CA LEU A 69 -1.04 1.00 17.39
C LEU A 69 -0.83 2.35 18.05
N GLY A 70 -1.62 3.33 17.66
CA GLY A 70 -1.63 4.67 18.24
C GLY A 70 -0.38 5.47 17.93
N TYR A 71 0.30 5.19 16.81
CA TYR A 71 1.47 5.96 16.40
C TYR A 71 1.06 7.41 16.12
N ASN A 72 1.61 8.33 16.90
CA ASN A 72 1.32 9.74 16.75
C ASN A 72 2.61 10.54 16.94
N GLU A 73 3.20 11.01 15.84
CA GLU A 73 4.30 11.97 15.90
C GLU A 73 3.83 13.40 16.21
N PHE A 74 2.53 13.70 16.08
CA PHE A 74 2.00 14.99 16.49
C PHE A 74 1.86 15.07 18.01
N THR A 75 2.88 15.61 18.66
CA THR A 75 2.78 16.18 20.02
C THR A 75 2.06 17.54 20.04
N GLY A 76 1.62 18.05 18.88
CA GLY A 76 0.91 19.31 18.69
C GLY A 76 -0.47 19.14 18.07
N LYS A 77 -1.34 20.15 18.20
CA LYS A 77 -2.66 20.17 17.54
C LYS A 77 -2.44 19.98 16.03
N ARG A 78 -3.21 19.08 15.39
CA ARG A 78 -3.29 18.92 13.93
C ARG A 78 -3.66 20.27 13.30
N GLU A 79 -2.69 21.13 13.00
CA GLU A 79 -2.93 22.32 12.20
C GLU A 79 -3.06 21.88 10.74
N ASN A 80 -4.10 22.38 10.07
CA ASN A 80 -4.47 22.01 8.69
C ASN A 80 -3.52 22.59 7.64
N ARG A 81 -2.20 22.51 7.84
CA ARG A 81 -1.21 22.91 6.83
C ARG A 81 -0.84 21.70 5.99
N GLN A 82 -0.93 21.86 4.67
CA GLN A 82 -0.68 20.79 3.70
C GLN A 82 0.72 20.17 3.85
N ASP A 83 1.74 21.00 4.11
CA ASP A 83 3.13 20.54 4.31
C ASP A 83 3.28 19.70 5.58
N GLU A 84 2.57 20.05 6.66
CA GLU A 84 2.58 19.28 7.91
C GLU A 84 1.93 17.91 7.71
N ARG A 85 0.85 17.84 6.92
CA ARG A 85 0.22 16.56 6.54
C ARG A 85 1.17 15.68 5.73
N ILE A 86 1.87 16.24 4.74
CA ILE A 86 2.81 15.47 3.90
C ILE A 86 3.95 14.91 4.76
N ASN A 87 4.53 15.74 5.64
CA ASN A 87 5.59 15.31 6.54
C ASN A 87 5.12 14.19 7.45
N PHE A 88 3.95 14.34 8.08
CA PHE A 88 3.36 13.30 8.91
C PHE A 88 3.13 11.99 8.15
N LEU A 89 2.53 12.04 6.96
CA LEU A 89 2.30 10.82 6.16
C LEU A 89 3.63 10.16 5.76
N LYS A 90 4.65 10.95 5.43
CA LYS A 90 6.01 10.46 5.16
C LYS A 90 6.57 9.75 6.40
N ASP A 91 6.41 10.31 7.59
CA ASP A 91 6.91 9.69 8.83
C ASP A 91 6.15 8.40 9.18
N VAL A 92 4.82 8.36 9.05
CA VAL A 92 4.02 7.13 9.24
C VAL A 92 4.46 6.03 8.27
N ARG A 93 4.71 6.37 6.99
CA ARG A 93 5.21 5.40 6.00
C ARG A 93 6.61 4.91 6.34
N ASN A 94 7.52 5.81 6.71
CA ASN A 94 8.86 5.44 7.17
C ASN A 94 8.81 4.51 8.38
N ARG A 95 7.87 4.76 9.30
CA ARG A 95 7.64 3.90 10.46
C ARG A 95 7.20 2.49 10.07
N ALA A 96 6.28 2.36 9.12
CA ALA A 96 5.86 1.06 8.59
C ALA A 96 7.02 0.32 7.90
N MET A 97 8.05 1.02 7.44
CA MET A 97 9.25 0.43 6.84
C MET A 97 10.35 0.09 7.86
N GLU A 98 10.29 0.57 9.11
CA GLU A 98 11.33 0.31 10.10
C GLU A 98 11.62 -1.19 10.35
N PRO A 99 10.61 -2.08 10.46
CA PRO A 99 10.86 -3.50 10.65
C PRO A 99 11.70 -4.10 9.53
N LEU A 100 11.54 -3.68 8.27
CA LEU A 100 12.37 -4.13 7.14
C LEU A 100 13.87 -3.95 7.43
N PHE A 101 14.26 -2.77 7.91
CA PHE A 101 15.66 -2.47 8.22
C PHE A 101 16.18 -3.23 9.44
N LYS A 102 15.32 -3.46 10.46
CA LYS A 102 15.67 -4.27 11.63
C LYS A 102 15.86 -5.74 11.24
N LEU A 103 14.98 -6.28 10.41
CA LEU A 103 15.03 -7.64 9.88
C LEU A 103 16.27 -7.84 8.99
N LYS A 104 16.62 -6.86 8.16
CA LYS A 104 17.86 -6.90 7.37
C LYS A 104 19.11 -7.05 8.23
N LYS A 105 19.20 -6.33 9.36
CA LYS A 105 20.31 -6.49 10.33
C LYS A 105 20.35 -7.87 10.99
N GLN A 106 19.23 -8.59 11.00
CA GLN A 106 19.11 -9.97 11.49
C GLN A 106 19.33 -11.01 10.38
N GLY A 107 19.74 -10.59 9.17
CA GLY A 107 19.95 -11.49 8.03
C GLY A 107 18.67 -11.92 7.32
N LYS A 108 17.53 -11.28 7.59
CA LYS A 108 16.27 -11.51 6.88
C LYS A 108 16.09 -10.45 5.80
N GLU A 109 16.13 -10.86 4.55
CA GLU A 109 15.95 -9.99 3.37
C GLU A 109 14.64 -10.30 2.64
N TYR A 110 14.12 -9.29 1.95
CA TYR A 110 12.88 -9.34 1.17
C TYR A 110 13.14 -8.72 -0.20
N ASP A 111 12.57 -9.33 -1.24
CA ASP A 111 12.82 -8.99 -2.64
C ASP A 111 11.81 -7.96 -3.15
N TYR A 112 10.58 -8.01 -2.64
CA TYR A 112 9.49 -7.12 -3.03
C TYR A 112 8.91 -6.39 -1.81
N ILE A 113 8.60 -5.11 -2.00
CA ILE A 113 7.84 -4.31 -1.04
C ILE A 113 6.45 -4.11 -1.63
N ILE A 114 5.42 -4.55 -0.91
CA ILE A 114 4.02 -4.34 -1.25
C ILE A 114 3.50 -3.26 -0.32
N PHE A 115 3.21 -2.08 -0.85
CA PHE A 115 2.65 -0.98 -0.05
C PHE A 115 1.16 -0.86 -0.29
N ILE A 116 0.32 -1.07 0.73
CA ILE A 116 -1.14 -0.99 0.63
C ILE A 116 -1.65 0.01 1.67
N ASN A 117 -2.39 1.02 1.23
CA ASN A 117 -3.07 1.97 2.13
C ASN A 117 -4.46 1.42 2.53
N ASP A 118 -5.38 2.33 2.82
CA ASP A 118 -6.78 2.11 3.20
C ASP A 118 -7.73 1.90 2.02
N ILE A 119 -7.26 1.24 0.97
CA ILE A 119 -8.05 0.93 -0.22
C ILE A 119 -8.70 -0.46 -0.13
N PHE A 120 -9.77 -0.66 -0.89
CA PHE A 120 -10.27 -2.00 -1.20
C PHE A 120 -9.41 -2.61 -2.31
N PHE A 121 -8.99 -3.86 -2.11
CA PHE A 121 -8.23 -4.64 -3.09
C PHE A 121 -8.61 -6.12 -2.96
N ILE A 122 -8.38 -6.91 -4.01
CA ILE A 122 -8.40 -8.38 -3.92
C ILE A 122 -6.98 -8.92 -4.04
N ALA A 123 -6.69 -10.04 -3.36
CA ALA A 123 -5.37 -10.66 -3.39
C ALA A 123 -4.88 -10.94 -4.83
N GLU A 124 -5.77 -11.34 -5.73
CA GLU A 124 -5.49 -11.62 -7.13
C GLU A 124 -4.94 -10.41 -7.89
N ASP A 125 -5.39 -9.19 -7.56
CA ASP A 125 -4.90 -7.97 -8.21
C ASP A 125 -3.47 -7.65 -7.76
N ILE A 126 -3.14 -7.90 -6.49
CA ILE A 126 -1.76 -7.76 -5.99
C ILE A 126 -0.84 -8.79 -6.65
N ILE A 127 -1.31 -10.03 -6.84
CA ILE A 127 -0.54 -11.06 -7.55
C ILE A 127 -0.34 -10.69 -9.02
N GLN A 128 -1.36 -10.17 -9.71
CA GLN A 128 -1.20 -9.67 -11.07
C GLN A 128 -0.19 -8.52 -11.12
N LEU A 129 -0.27 -7.60 -10.16
CA LEU A 129 0.63 -6.47 -10.05
C LEU A 129 2.09 -6.93 -9.88
N ILE A 130 2.35 -7.87 -8.97
CA ILE A 130 3.68 -8.48 -8.75
C ILE A 130 4.23 -9.15 -10.01
N ASN A 131 3.37 -9.78 -10.81
CA ASN A 131 3.78 -10.48 -12.03
C ASN A 131 3.85 -9.56 -13.26
N SER A 132 3.64 -8.26 -13.10
CA SER A 132 3.75 -7.27 -14.17
C SER A 132 5.15 -7.34 -14.79
N ASN A 133 5.21 -7.28 -16.12
CA ASN A 133 6.44 -7.38 -16.89
C ASN A 133 7.34 -8.56 -16.45
N GLN A 134 6.75 -9.69 -16.05
CA GLN A 134 7.47 -10.87 -15.55
C GLN A 134 8.36 -10.60 -14.33
N GLY A 135 8.01 -9.58 -13.53
CA GLY A 135 8.79 -9.14 -12.37
C GLY A 135 9.94 -8.18 -12.70
N ASP A 136 10.10 -7.77 -13.97
CA ASP A 136 11.14 -6.84 -14.41
C ASP A 136 10.66 -5.39 -14.31
N TYR A 137 10.66 -4.84 -13.11
CA TYR A 137 10.33 -3.43 -12.84
C TYR A 137 10.98 -2.95 -11.55
N ASP A 138 11.25 -1.64 -11.46
CA ASP A 138 11.62 -1.01 -10.19
C ASP A 138 10.39 -0.70 -9.32
N MET A 139 9.29 -0.29 -9.97
CA MET A 139 8.01 0.02 -9.33
C MET A 139 6.86 -0.23 -10.29
N VAL A 140 5.75 -0.70 -9.75
CA VAL A 140 4.50 -0.91 -10.47
C VAL A 140 3.33 -0.58 -9.54
N CYS A 141 2.30 0.07 -10.06
CA CYS A 141 1.15 0.51 -9.27
C CYS A 141 -0.17 0.13 -9.94
N GLY A 142 -1.18 -0.15 -9.13
CA GLY A 142 -2.57 -0.10 -9.58
C GLY A 142 -3.00 1.35 -9.82
N LEU A 143 -4.00 1.54 -10.70
CA LEU A 143 -4.68 2.82 -10.80
C LEU A 143 -5.75 2.90 -9.72
N ASP A 144 -5.75 3.99 -8.94
CA ASP A 144 -6.74 4.23 -7.88
C ASP A 144 -7.94 5.04 -8.39
N PHE A 145 -9.12 4.62 -7.98
CA PHE A 145 -10.39 5.20 -8.43
C PHE A 145 -11.32 5.45 -7.25
N MET A 146 -11.91 6.63 -7.24
CA MET A 146 -13.21 6.86 -6.59
C MET A 146 -14.28 6.84 -7.69
N ASP A 147 -14.90 7.98 -7.99
CA ASP A 147 -15.78 8.12 -9.18
C ASP A 147 -14.98 8.25 -10.49
N ARG A 148 -13.72 8.67 -10.39
CA ARG A 148 -12.77 8.96 -11.47
C ARG A 148 -11.36 8.61 -10.99
N LEU A 149 -10.40 8.65 -11.91
CA LEU A 149 -8.99 8.47 -11.57
C LEU A 149 -8.59 9.46 -10.47
N TYR A 150 -8.20 8.95 -9.31
CA TYR A 150 -8.04 9.74 -8.08
C TYR A 150 -6.65 10.38 -7.98
N ASP A 151 -5.60 9.61 -8.25
CA ASP A 151 -4.19 9.92 -7.96
C ASP A 151 -3.51 10.94 -8.89
N LEU A 152 -4.23 11.99 -9.31
CA LEU A 152 -3.66 13.02 -10.18
C LEU A 152 -2.53 13.82 -9.53
N TRP A 153 -2.43 13.80 -8.20
CA TRP A 153 -1.37 14.52 -7.50
C TRP A 153 0.01 13.91 -7.78
N VAL A 154 0.12 12.58 -7.86
CA VAL A 154 1.39 11.87 -8.03
C VAL A 154 1.56 11.22 -9.39
N LEU A 155 0.47 10.82 -10.06
CA LEU A 155 0.54 10.11 -11.33
C LEU A 155 1.01 11.02 -12.48
N ARG A 156 2.08 10.61 -13.17
CA ARG A 156 2.63 11.33 -14.33
C ARG A 156 2.83 10.35 -15.49
N ASP A 157 2.40 10.75 -16.68
CA ASP A 157 2.66 9.97 -17.90
C ASP A 157 4.17 9.77 -18.13
N SER A 158 4.55 8.90 -19.07
CA SER A 158 5.96 8.64 -19.44
C SER A 158 6.79 9.90 -19.77
N ARG A 159 6.16 11.05 -20.00
CA ARG A 159 6.79 12.34 -20.30
C ARG A 159 6.74 13.31 -19.11
N GLY A 160 6.39 12.82 -17.92
CA GLY A 160 6.29 13.62 -16.70
C GLY A 160 5.07 14.56 -16.68
N LYS A 161 4.04 14.35 -17.50
CA LYS A 161 2.85 15.22 -17.56
C LYS A 161 1.69 14.68 -16.73
N MET A 162 0.91 15.59 -16.16
CA MET A 162 -0.35 15.22 -15.51
C MET A 162 -1.31 14.54 -16.50
N VAL A 163 -1.95 13.48 -16.02
CA VAL A 163 -3.03 12.77 -16.72
C VAL A 163 -4.39 13.44 -16.44
N SER A 164 -5.44 12.94 -17.08
CA SER A 164 -6.82 13.42 -16.96
C SER A 164 -7.59 12.59 -15.92
N TYR A 165 -8.49 13.23 -15.18
CA TYR A 165 -9.49 12.53 -14.36
C TYR A 165 -10.39 11.61 -15.20
N TYR A 166 -10.68 12.03 -16.43
CA TYR A 166 -11.61 11.36 -17.33
C TYR A 166 -10.89 10.39 -18.23
N PHE A 167 -11.50 9.22 -18.41
CA PHE A 167 -11.10 8.25 -19.42
C PHE A 167 -11.04 8.93 -20.81
N PRO A 168 -9.98 8.72 -21.61
CA PRO A 168 -8.96 7.67 -21.48
C PRO A 168 -7.68 8.07 -20.70
N TYR A 169 -7.79 8.96 -19.71
CA TYR A 169 -6.78 9.38 -18.73
C TYR A 169 -5.47 9.94 -19.30
N PHE A 170 -4.70 9.12 -20.02
CA PHE A 170 -3.45 9.48 -20.65
C PHE A 170 -3.67 10.33 -21.91
N LYS A 171 -2.62 11.07 -22.30
CA LYS A 171 -2.72 12.08 -23.36
C LYS A 171 -2.22 11.57 -24.71
N THR A 172 -1.16 10.77 -24.73
CA THR A 172 -0.58 10.24 -25.97
C THR A 172 -1.52 9.23 -26.61
N LYS A 173 -1.35 9.00 -27.92
CA LYS A 173 -2.07 7.93 -28.60
C LYS A 173 -1.61 6.56 -28.09
N GLU A 174 -0.30 6.39 -27.93
CA GLU A 174 0.31 5.13 -27.49
C GLU A 174 -0.21 4.67 -26.11
N ASP A 175 -0.21 5.55 -25.10
CA ASP A 175 -0.68 5.18 -23.76
C ASP A 175 -2.20 4.87 -23.76
N LYS A 176 -2.96 5.55 -24.62
CA LYS A 176 -4.39 5.25 -24.78
C LYS A 176 -4.59 3.90 -25.44
N ASP A 177 -3.82 3.59 -26.49
CA ASP A 177 -3.89 2.30 -27.18
C ASP A 177 -3.55 1.16 -26.18
N LYS A 178 -2.49 1.33 -25.37
CA LYS A 178 -2.16 0.42 -24.25
C LYS A 178 -3.31 0.30 -23.25
N LEU A 179 -3.89 1.42 -22.82
CA LEU A 179 -5.04 1.44 -21.91
C LEU A 179 -6.24 0.66 -22.47
N TYR A 180 -6.58 0.88 -23.74
CA TYR A 180 -7.68 0.18 -24.42
C TYR A 180 -7.45 -1.32 -24.52
N ASN A 181 -6.20 -1.73 -24.71
CA ASN A 181 -5.79 -3.13 -24.79
C ASN A 181 -5.54 -3.78 -23.42
N LYS A 182 -5.66 -3.02 -22.32
CA LYS A 182 -5.31 -3.47 -20.95
C LYS A 182 -3.84 -3.91 -20.83
N GLU A 183 -2.97 -3.21 -21.53
CA GLU A 183 -1.52 -3.40 -21.49
C GLU A 183 -0.90 -2.53 -20.39
N LEU A 184 0.33 -2.87 -19.99
CA LEU A 184 1.12 -2.05 -19.07
C LEU A 184 1.45 -0.70 -19.70
N ILE A 185 1.32 0.37 -18.91
CA ILE A 185 1.60 1.74 -19.34
C ILE A 185 2.80 2.24 -18.55
N GLU A 186 3.85 2.64 -19.27
CA GLU A 186 5.03 3.25 -18.66
C GLU A 186 4.68 4.65 -18.14
N VAL A 187 5.08 4.93 -16.91
CA VAL A 187 4.79 6.18 -16.21
C VAL A 187 6.07 6.74 -15.60
N TYR A 188 6.17 8.07 -15.56
CA TYR A 188 7.28 8.72 -14.86
C TYR A 188 7.14 8.58 -13.35
N SER A 189 5.90 8.57 -12.85
CA SER A 189 5.60 8.31 -11.45
C SER A 189 4.19 7.78 -11.29
N CYS A 190 4.09 6.83 -10.38
CA CYS A 190 2.95 6.47 -9.55
C CYS A 190 3.52 6.30 -8.13
#